data_AF-A0A2N3L213-F1
#
_entry.id   AF-A0A2N3L213-F1
#
_cell.length_a   1.000
_cell.length_b   1.000
_cell.length_c   1.000
_cell.angle_alpha   90.00
_cell.angle_beta   90.00
_cell.angle_gamma   90.00
#
_symmetry.space_group_name_H-M   'P 1'
#
loop_
_entity.id
_entity.type
_entity.pdbx_description
1 polymer ?
#
loop_
_entity_poly.entity_id
_entity_poly.type
_entity_poly.pdbx_seq_one_letter_code
_entity_poly.pdbx_strand_id
1 'polypeptide(L)'
;MKHHLLHWSRRLSFLPTYVLVLAGSVMFAIWVTGAGTAQADNLDQVLYRFENRALTLGRYGSVSGFQRKLFVEAARCKDGPVAVYGKADGIVGAKTRQAIVDLQPCLNSAVRAAVGAEQYGAITVGLWRLLMPADISPPDAIERANQLTFALEGTDYDVIQFNFCQSKNPRSGKRFLEGDPYCHTNDPRAYLTWGPRGATAGAGAEIQQIIFATERANPGLLQSVFGPLTEDMHRLALGNNDAAFDILCSIWIDTAQREDFKRRFAEYGAREEVQRAYRQVYDAANADGGKIARFFKLYGALRPIIKRDPTEIDLAFFIDRATHGSVPPGDISQLVDRMTSFATRTRNLPSPGELRKQLAAWLPTHHKYNDRLARDAIFLIDDPDVILSDAHRRMWQQRSGLKASDFGLSDQRQVASYPVAAPTGYEKIEKFYTVLPEDKRACPSTVRSARRP
;
A
#
# COMPACT_ATOMS: atom_id res chain seq x y z
N MET A 1 1.64 -73.84 47.39
CA MET A 1 1.64 -73.09 48.66
C MET A 1 0.70 -71.89 48.51
N LYS A 2 -0.14 -71.59 49.52
CA LYS A 2 -0.99 -70.38 49.69
C LYS A 2 -1.89 -70.00 48.47
N HIS A 3 -3.18 -70.37 48.45
CA HIS A 3 -4.36 -69.72 49.11
C HIS A 3 -4.59 -68.26 48.64
N HIS A 4 -5.77 -67.70 48.34
CA HIS A 4 -7.19 -68.14 48.11
C HIS A 4 -7.97 -66.90 47.54
N LEU A 5 -9.22 -66.87 47.06
CA LEU A 5 -10.39 -67.79 46.90
C LEU A 5 -10.67 -68.03 45.36
N LEU A 6 -11.78 -68.45 44.71
CA LEU A 6 -13.26 -68.60 44.88
C LEU A 6 -14.07 -67.26 44.84
N HIS A 7 -15.22 -67.10 44.14
CA HIS A 7 -16.05 -68.03 43.33
C HIS A 7 -17.10 -67.30 42.41
N TRP A 8 -17.78 -68.07 41.52
CA TRP A 8 -19.09 -67.80 40.84
C TRP A 8 -19.22 -66.69 39.76
N SER A 9 -20.16 -66.75 38.79
CA SER A 9 -20.82 -67.91 38.12
C SER A 9 -21.68 -67.49 36.90
N ARG A 10 -21.84 -68.40 35.89
CA ARG A 10 -22.95 -68.47 34.88
C ARG A 10 -23.04 -67.30 33.86
N ARG A 11 -23.64 -67.41 32.65
CA ARG A 11 -24.06 -68.52 31.75
C ARG A 11 -24.26 -67.95 30.31
N LEU A 12 -24.47 -68.84 29.32
CA LEU A 12 -25.22 -68.75 28.03
C LEU A 12 -25.76 -67.36 27.54
N SER A 13 -25.94 -67.06 26.25
CA SER A 13 -25.63 -67.67 24.93
C SER A 13 -26.10 -66.70 23.81
N PHE A 14 -26.04 -67.11 22.53
CA PHE A 14 -26.76 -66.54 21.37
C PHE A 14 -26.25 -65.23 20.73
N LEU A 15 -25.53 -65.41 19.62
CA LEU A 15 -25.75 -64.69 18.34
C LEU A 15 -27.20 -64.96 17.85
N PRO A 16 -27.87 -64.11 17.00
CA PRO A 16 -27.32 -63.70 15.69
C PRO A 16 -27.85 -62.41 14.96
N THR A 17 -27.15 -62.05 13.86
CA THR A 17 -27.63 -61.50 12.54
C THR A 17 -28.39 -60.17 12.34
N TYR A 18 -27.88 -59.37 11.36
CA TYR A 18 -28.54 -58.37 10.46
C TYR A 18 -29.27 -57.16 11.12
N VAL A 19 -29.60 -55.99 10.50
CA VAL A 19 -29.64 -55.40 9.13
C VAL A 19 -29.11 -53.93 9.25
N LEU A 20 -28.11 -53.43 8.49
CA LEU A 20 -28.12 -52.77 7.15
C LEU A 20 -28.77 -51.34 7.06
N VAL A 21 -28.04 -50.39 6.42
CA VAL A 21 -28.40 -49.05 5.88
C VAL A 21 -28.73 -47.89 6.86
N LEU A 22 -27.87 -46.86 6.91
CA LEU A 22 -28.17 -45.49 6.41
C LEU A 22 -26.95 -44.56 6.45
N ALA A 23 -26.92 -43.55 5.57
CA ALA A 23 -25.82 -42.59 5.44
C ALA A 23 -25.98 -41.39 6.39
N GLY A 24 -24.92 -41.03 7.11
CA GLY A 24 -24.91 -39.91 8.06
C GLY A 24 -24.65 -38.56 7.38
N SER A 25 -25.72 -37.86 6.99
CA SER A 25 -25.64 -36.46 6.52
C SER A 25 -25.27 -35.51 7.68
N VAL A 26 -24.04 -35.01 7.71
CA VAL A 26 -23.58 -34.05 8.72
C VAL A 26 -24.13 -32.65 8.41
N MET A 27 -25.34 -32.34 8.88
CA MET A 27 -25.86 -30.97 8.92
C MET A 27 -25.23 -30.20 10.10
N PHE A 28 -24.31 -29.28 9.79
CA PHE A 28 -23.81 -28.31 10.76
C PHE A 28 -24.85 -27.20 11.00
N ALA A 29 -25.71 -27.38 12.01
CA ALA A 29 -26.65 -26.36 12.44
C ALA A 29 -25.93 -25.28 13.28
N ILE A 30 -25.55 -24.16 12.65
CA ILE A 30 -24.93 -23.02 13.35
C ILE A 30 -26.01 -22.28 14.15
N TRP A 31 -26.02 -22.47 15.47
CA TRP A 31 -26.79 -21.63 16.38
C TRP A 31 -26.05 -20.31 16.62
N VAL A 32 -26.62 -19.20 16.16
CA VAL A 32 -26.11 -17.85 16.40
C VAL A 32 -26.95 -17.18 17.48
N THR A 33 -26.34 -16.88 18.64
CA THR A 33 -26.99 -16.12 19.73
C THR A 33 -26.05 -15.07 20.31
N GLY A 34 -26.35 -13.80 20.07
CA GLY A 34 -25.75 -12.64 20.77
C GLY A 34 -24.73 -11.81 19.98
N ALA A 35 -24.99 -10.50 19.93
CA ALA A 35 -24.04 -9.41 19.61
C ALA A 35 -23.17 -9.55 18.34
N GLY A 36 -23.74 -9.22 17.17
CA GLY A 36 -22.98 -9.17 15.91
C GLY A 36 -23.82 -8.73 14.69
N THR A 37 -24.46 -7.56 14.74
CA THR A 37 -25.34 -7.10 13.66
C THR A 37 -24.57 -6.55 12.44
N ALA A 38 -24.89 -7.11 11.27
CA ALA A 38 -24.65 -6.53 9.94
C ALA A 38 -23.20 -6.53 9.36
N GLN A 39 -22.61 -7.72 9.21
CA GLN A 39 -21.70 -8.00 8.07
C GLN A 39 -22.10 -9.30 7.35
N ALA A 40 -23.25 -9.26 6.68
CA ALA A 40 -23.50 -10.11 5.52
C ALA A 40 -22.83 -9.45 4.31
N ASP A 41 -21.50 -9.60 4.20
CA ASP A 41 -20.71 -8.88 3.20
C ASP A 41 -21.16 -9.19 1.76
N ASN A 42 -21.11 -8.17 0.90
CA ASN A 42 -21.29 -8.30 -0.54
C ASN A 42 -20.12 -9.15 -1.10
N LEU A 43 -20.35 -10.47 -1.22
CA LEU A 43 -19.32 -11.44 -1.61
C LEU A 43 -18.88 -11.26 -3.08
N ASP A 44 -19.75 -10.70 -3.91
CA ASP A 44 -19.49 -10.25 -5.28
C ASP A 44 -18.71 -8.93 -5.37
N GLN A 45 -18.41 -8.25 -4.25
CA GLN A 45 -17.66 -6.99 -4.25
C GLN A 45 -16.26 -7.22 -4.82
N VAL A 46 -15.98 -6.51 -5.92
CA VAL A 46 -14.63 -6.40 -6.48
C VAL A 46 -13.70 -5.77 -5.47
N LEU A 47 -12.59 -6.46 -5.20
CA LEU A 47 -11.40 -5.94 -4.56
C LEU A 47 -10.41 -5.44 -5.62
N TYR A 48 -10.23 -6.18 -6.71
CA TYR A 48 -9.31 -5.85 -7.81
C TYR A 48 -9.81 -6.38 -9.16
N ARG A 49 -9.64 -5.62 -10.24
CA ARG A 49 -10.05 -5.99 -11.61
C ARG A 49 -8.97 -5.66 -12.65
N PHE A 50 -8.55 -6.66 -13.41
CA PHE A 50 -7.57 -6.51 -14.50
C PHE A 50 -8.25 -6.07 -15.81
N GLU A 51 -8.45 -4.76 -16.01
CA GLU A 51 -8.94 -4.20 -17.28
C GLU A 51 -7.81 -4.06 -18.34
N ASN A 52 -7.10 -5.16 -18.58
CA ASN A 52 -5.92 -5.27 -19.45
C ASN A 52 -4.72 -4.39 -19.06
N ARG A 53 -4.75 -3.76 -17.88
CA ARG A 53 -3.62 -3.05 -17.25
C ARG A 53 -3.26 -3.75 -15.95
N ALA A 54 -1.98 -4.03 -15.74
CA ALA A 54 -1.54 -4.75 -14.54
C ALA A 54 -1.58 -3.83 -13.32
N LEU A 55 -2.16 -4.32 -12.22
CA LEU A 55 -2.19 -3.59 -10.95
C LEU A 55 -1.04 -4.08 -10.08
N THR A 56 -0.07 -3.22 -9.81
CA THR A 56 1.10 -3.55 -8.98
C THR A 56 0.76 -3.22 -7.52
N LEU A 57 0.50 -4.24 -6.70
CA LEU A 57 -0.06 -4.10 -5.34
C LEU A 57 0.95 -4.40 -4.21
N GLY A 58 2.11 -4.97 -4.55
CA GLY A 58 3.26 -5.11 -3.67
C GLY A 58 3.56 -6.56 -3.31
N ARG A 59 4.83 -6.97 -3.41
CA ARG A 59 5.26 -8.36 -3.19
C ARG A 59 5.19 -8.78 -1.72
N TYR A 60 5.11 -7.80 -0.81
CA TYR A 60 4.89 -7.99 0.62
C TYR A 60 3.42 -7.79 1.05
N GLY A 61 2.55 -7.38 0.12
CA GLY A 61 1.13 -7.16 0.39
C GLY A 61 0.33 -8.45 0.54
N SER A 62 -0.84 -8.34 1.18
CA SER A 62 -1.82 -9.42 1.37
C SER A 62 -2.12 -10.19 0.07
N VAL A 63 -2.16 -9.49 -1.07
CA VAL A 63 -2.46 -10.07 -2.39
C VAL A 63 -1.37 -11.01 -2.90
N SER A 64 -0.11 -10.86 -2.46
CA SER A 64 0.96 -11.86 -2.71
C SER A 64 0.71 -13.16 -1.94
N GLY A 65 0.03 -13.10 -0.80
CA GLY A 65 -0.50 -14.29 -0.11
C GLY A 65 -1.61 -14.95 -0.92
N PHE A 66 -2.60 -14.16 -1.33
CA PHE A 66 -3.74 -14.61 -2.13
C PHE A 66 -3.34 -15.26 -3.47
N GLN A 67 -2.47 -14.61 -4.27
CA GLN A 67 -1.96 -15.17 -5.52
C GLN A 67 -1.34 -16.56 -5.33
N ARG A 68 -0.62 -16.76 -4.21
CA ARG A 68 0.06 -18.02 -3.89
C ARG A 68 -0.91 -19.17 -3.64
N LYS A 69 -2.07 -18.88 -3.02
CA LYS A 69 -3.18 -19.83 -2.85
C LYS A 69 -3.90 -20.08 -4.17
N LEU A 70 -4.29 -19.00 -4.84
CA LEU A 70 -4.96 -19.03 -6.15
C LEU A 70 -4.20 -19.86 -7.19
N PHE A 71 -2.88 -19.66 -7.33
CA PHE A 71 -2.09 -20.35 -8.35
C PHE A 71 -1.92 -21.84 -8.05
N VAL A 72 -1.97 -22.25 -6.78
CA VAL A 72 -1.94 -23.67 -6.38
C VAL A 72 -3.27 -24.36 -6.68
N GLU A 73 -4.41 -23.78 -6.25
CA GLU A 73 -5.71 -24.40 -6.51
C GLU A 73 -6.12 -24.32 -8.00
N ALA A 74 -5.74 -23.26 -8.72
CA ALA A 74 -5.93 -23.18 -10.18
C ALA A 74 -5.06 -24.20 -10.93
N ALA A 75 -3.82 -24.44 -10.50
CA ALA A 75 -2.97 -25.47 -11.07
C ALA A 75 -3.56 -26.87 -10.85
N ARG A 76 -4.02 -27.13 -9.62
CA ARG A 76 -4.71 -28.36 -9.22
C ARG A 76 -6.02 -28.58 -9.99
N CYS A 77 -6.80 -27.53 -10.25
CA CYS A 77 -8.04 -27.62 -11.03
C CYS A 77 -7.82 -27.95 -12.52
N LYS A 78 -6.58 -27.81 -13.02
CA LYS A 78 -6.21 -28.02 -14.43
C LYS A 78 -5.25 -29.19 -14.63
N ASP A 79 -4.95 -29.96 -13.58
CA ASP A 79 -3.89 -30.98 -13.53
C ASP A 79 -2.54 -30.48 -14.10
N GLY A 80 -2.22 -29.21 -13.84
CA GLY A 80 -1.08 -28.49 -14.42
C GLY A 80 -0.05 -27.98 -13.40
N PRO A 81 1.12 -27.51 -13.84
CA PRO A 81 2.15 -26.99 -12.94
C PRO A 81 1.94 -25.50 -12.61
N VAL A 82 2.03 -25.14 -11.33
CA VAL A 82 1.86 -23.76 -10.78
C VAL A 82 2.64 -22.69 -11.56
N ALA A 83 3.80 -23.05 -12.10
CA ALA A 83 4.69 -22.17 -12.87
C ALA A 83 4.00 -21.50 -14.08
N VAL A 84 2.92 -22.05 -14.64
CA VAL A 84 2.19 -21.41 -15.76
C VAL A 84 1.59 -20.04 -15.38
N TYR A 85 1.35 -19.80 -14.09
CA TYR A 85 0.81 -18.54 -13.56
C TYR A 85 1.90 -17.54 -13.13
N GLY A 86 3.17 -17.93 -13.12
CA GLY A 86 4.30 -17.06 -12.76
C GLY A 86 4.59 -17.03 -11.25
N LYS A 87 4.96 -15.85 -10.73
CA LYS A 87 5.30 -15.64 -9.31
C LYS A 87 4.13 -15.00 -8.56
N ALA A 88 4.01 -15.29 -7.28
CA ALA A 88 3.17 -14.52 -6.37
C ALA A 88 3.93 -13.25 -5.92
N ASP A 89 3.84 -12.21 -6.74
CA ASP A 89 4.61 -10.96 -6.67
C ASP A 89 3.75 -9.71 -6.35
N GLY A 90 2.44 -9.90 -6.14
CA GLY A 90 1.49 -8.82 -5.90
C GLY A 90 1.03 -8.11 -7.18
N ILE A 91 1.39 -8.57 -8.38
CA ILE A 91 0.96 -7.96 -9.65
C ILE A 91 -0.31 -8.64 -10.16
N VAL A 92 -1.48 -8.01 -9.96
CA VAL A 92 -2.75 -8.50 -10.51
C VAL A 92 -2.79 -8.22 -12.00
N GLY A 93 -2.43 -9.25 -12.78
CA GLY A 93 -2.25 -9.19 -14.22
C GLY A 93 -3.02 -10.28 -14.98
N ALA A 94 -2.72 -10.41 -16.27
CA ALA A 94 -3.33 -11.42 -17.15
C ALA A 94 -3.17 -12.86 -16.61
N LYS A 95 -2.08 -13.16 -15.91
CA LYS A 95 -1.86 -14.47 -15.26
C LYS A 95 -2.75 -14.69 -14.03
N THR A 96 -3.02 -13.64 -13.25
CA THR A 96 -3.99 -13.69 -12.15
C THR A 96 -5.41 -13.90 -12.69
N ARG A 97 -5.81 -13.15 -13.74
CA ARG A 97 -7.06 -13.41 -14.48
C ARG A 97 -7.15 -14.86 -14.97
N GLN A 98 -6.08 -15.38 -15.57
CA GLN A 98 -6.05 -16.75 -16.07
C GLN A 98 -6.23 -17.78 -14.95
N ALA A 99 -5.54 -17.64 -13.82
CA ALA A 99 -5.71 -18.53 -12.66
C ALA A 99 -7.14 -18.47 -12.07
N ILE A 100 -7.75 -17.28 -12.02
CA ILE A 100 -9.15 -17.13 -11.58
C ILE A 100 -10.11 -17.87 -12.52
N VAL A 101 -9.93 -17.74 -13.84
CA VAL A 101 -10.73 -18.45 -14.87
C VAL A 101 -10.51 -19.97 -14.80
N ASP A 102 -9.27 -20.40 -14.62
CA ASP A 102 -8.90 -21.82 -14.56
C ASP A 102 -9.37 -22.52 -13.28
N LEU A 103 -9.60 -21.79 -12.18
CA LEU A 103 -10.19 -22.32 -10.95
C LEU A 103 -11.72 -22.54 -11.06
N GLN A 104 -12.42 -21.77 -11.89
CA GLN A 104 -13.90 -21.78 -11.93
C GLN A 104 -14.55 -23.15 -12.18
N PRO A 105 -14.03 -24.03 -13.06
CA PRO A 105 -14.65 -25.33 -13.32
C PRO A 105 -14.79 -26.21 -12.08
N CYS A 106 -13.84 -26.13 -11.15
CA CYS A 106 -13.85 -26.90 -9.90
C CYS A 106 -14.74 -26.29 -8.81
N LEU A 107 -15.22 -25.05 -8.99
CA LEU A 107 -16.22 -24.44 -8.13
C LEU A 107 -17.62 -24.89 -8.56
N ASN A 108 -18.39 -25.45 -7.63
CA ASN A 108 -19.81 -25.75 -7.86
C ASN A 108 -20.58 -24.44 -8.15
N SER A 109 -21.73 -24.54 -8.84
CA SER A 109 -22.49 -23.38 -9.33
C SER A 109 -22.91 -22.41 -8.21
N ALA A 110 -23.36 -22.91 -7.07
CA ALA A 110 -23.77 -22.08 -5.93
C ALA A 110 -22.59 -21.26 -5.36
N VAL A 111 -21.42 -21.90 -5.18
CA VAL A 111 -20.19 -21.21 -4.76
C VAL A 111 -19.74 -20.22 -5.83
N ARG A 112 -19.76 -20.60 -7.12
CA ARG A 112 -19.33 -19.75 -8.25
C ARG A 112 -20.15 -18.46 -8.34
N ALA A 113 -21.47 -18.56 -8.18
CA ALA A 113 -22.37 -17.41 -8.10
C ALA A 113 -22.11 -16.59 -6.82
N ALA A 114 -22.05 -17.24 -5.65
CA ALA A 114 -21.86 -16.56 -4.37
C ALA A 114 -20.54 -15.79 -4.28
N VAL A 115 -19.44 -16.29 -4.87
CA VAL A 115 -18.16 -15.56 -4.90
C VAL A 115 -18.05 -14.55 -6.04
N GLY A 116 -19.12 -14.34 -6.83
CA GLY A 116 -19.12 -13.42 -7.96
C GLY A 116 -18.13 -13.82 -9.08
N ALA A 117 -17.77 -15.10 -9.21
CA ALA A 117 -16.78 -15.54 -10.21
C ALA A 117 -17.24 -15.35 -11.67
N GLU A 118 -18.52 -15.10 -11.90
CA GLU A 118 -19.06 -14.63 -13.18
C GLU A 118 -18.45 -13.27 -13.62
N GLN A 119 -17.87 -12.50 -12.68
CA GLN A 119 -17.02 -11.35 -12.99
C GLN A 119 -15.61 -11.82 -13.43
N TYR A 120 -15.53 -12.41 -14.62
CA TYR A 120 -14.35 -13.02 -15.23
C TYR A 120 -13.01 -12.33 -14.90
N GLY A 121 -12.25 -12.92 -13.97
CA GLY A 121 -10.90 -12.48 -13.62
C GLY A 121 -10.79 -11.36 -12.58
N ALA A 122 -11.89 -10.96 -11.94
CA ALA A 122 -11.86 -10.09 -10.78
C ALA A 122 -11.51 -10.88 -9.50
N ILE A 123 -10.75 -10.27 -8.59
CA ILE A 123 -10.63 -10.73 -7.21
C ILE A 123 -11.79 -10.12 -6.44
N THR A 124 -12.62 -10.95 -5.80
CA THR A 124 -13.79 -10.54 -5.03
C THR A 124 -13.66 -10.89 -3.54
N VAL A 125 -14.50 -10.30 -2.68
CA VAL A 125 -14.60 -10.64 -1.26
C VAL A 125 -14.85 -12.13 -1.03
N GLY A 126 -15.75 -12.74 -1.81
CA GLY A 126 -16.06 -14.16 -1.73
C GLY A 126 -14.90 -15.04 -2.19
N LEU A 127 -14.21 -14.68 -3.28
CA LEU A 127 -13.07 -15.45 -3.79
C LEU A 127 -11.87 -15.36 -2.83
N TRP A 128 -11.69 -14.20 -2.17
CA TRP A 128 -10.72 -14.05 -1.09
C TRP A 128 -11.00 -15.02 0.05
N ARG A 129 -12.22 -15.00 0.59
CA ARG A 129 -12.65 -15.85 1.72
C ARG A 129 -12.68 -17.34 1.39
N LEU A 130 -12.76 -17.71 0.11
CA LEU A 130 -12.66 -19.10 -0.34
C LEU A 130 -11.22 -19.64 -0.34
N LEU A 131 -10.21 -18.78 -0.54
CA LEU A 131 -8.81 -19.17 -0.74
C LEU A 131 -7.89 -18.82 0.45
N MET A 132 -8.29 -17.87 1.29
CA MET A 132 -7.50 -17.37 2.42
C MET A 132 -7.98 -17.94 3.76
N PRO A 133 -7.07 -18.10 4.75
CA PRO A 133 -7.43 -18.37 6.14
C PRO A 133 -8.47 -17.37 6.68
N ALA A 134 -9.35 -17.83 7.57
CA ALA A 134 -10.48 -17.04 8.07
C ALA A 134 -10.07 -15.84 8.95
N ASP A 135 -8.85 -15.85 9.47
CA ASP A 135 -8.18 -14.76 10.19
C ASP A 135 -7.59 -13.69 9.27
N ILE A 136 -7.45 -13.96 7.96
CA ILE A 136 -6.92 -13.01 6.97
C ILE A 136 -8.07 -12.36 6.21
N SER A 137 -8.60 -11.28 6.80
CA SER A 137 -9.61 -10.41 6.19
C SER A 137 -9.28 -9.96 4.76
N PRO A 138 -10.29 -9.77 3.89
CA PRO A 138 -10.12 -9.08 2.61
C PRO A 138 -9.58 -7.64 2.79
N PRO A 139 -8.76 -7.13 1.85
CA PRO A 139 -8.26 -5.76 1.88
C PRO A 139 -9.37 -4.70 1.91
N ASP A 140 -9.34 -3.85 2.93
CA ASP A 140 -10.33 -2.79 3.13
C ASP A 140 -10.15 -1.61 2.14
N ALA A 141 -10.93 -0.55 2.31
CA ALA A 141 -10.81 0.64 1.47
C ALA A 141 -9.47 1.38 1.65
N ILE A 142 -8.86 1.32 2.84
CA ILE A 142 -7.59 1.98 3.16
C ILE A 142 -6.43 1.19 2.55
N GLU A 143 -6.42 -0.14 2.65
CA GLU A 143 -5.39 -0.97 2.01
C GLU A 143 -5.47 -0.84 0.48
N ARG A 144 -6.66 -0.93 -0.12
CA ARG A 144 -6.83 -0.76 -1.57
C ARG A 144 -6.44 0.64 -2.07
N ALA A 145 -6.75 1.69 -1.31
CA ALA A 145 -6.31 3.05 -1.62
C ALA A 145 -4.79 3.27 -1.46
N ASN A 146 -4.16 2.64 -0.47
CA ASN A 146 -2.70 2.62 -0.33
C ASN A 146 -2.04 1.88 -1.51
N GLN A 147 -2.59 0.74 -1.93
CA GLN A 147 -2.07 -0.02 -3.06
C GLN A 147 -2.23 0.74 -4.40
N LEU A 148 -3.30 1.53 -4.59
CA LEU A 148 -3.39 2.46 -5.72
C LEU A 148 -2.29 3.55 -5.67
N THR A 149 -1.99 4.07 -4.48
CA THR A 149 -0.90 5.04 -4.31
C THR A 149 0.46 4.41 -4.64
N PHE A 150 0.70 3.19 -4.16
CA PHE A 150 1.90 2.40 -4.46
C PHE A 150 2.04 2.07 -5.96
N ALA A 151 0.96 1.68 -6.64
CA ALA A 151 0.94 1.42 -8.08
C ALA A 151 1.29 2.67 -8.91
N LEU A 152 1.25 3.86 -8.31
CA LEU A 152 1.68 5.12 -8.91
C LEU A 152 3.12 5.50 -8.56
N GLU A 153 3.73 4.97 -7.50
CA GLU A 153 5.14 5.24 -7.15
C GLU A 153 6.12 4.15 -7.61
N GLY A 154 5.71 2.89 -7.61
CA GLY A 154 6.46 1.79 -8.23
C GLY A 154 7.77 1.37 -7.53
N THR A 155 7.97 1.74 -6.26
CA THR A 155 9.09 1.26 -5.42
C THR A 155 8.55 0.54 -4.20
N ASP A 156 8.85 -0.76 -4.07
CA ASP A 156 8.44 -1.58 -2.92
C ASP A 156 9.56 -1.58 -1.86
N TYR A 157 9.34 -2.22 -0.72
CA TYR A 157 10.27 -2.23 0.42
C TYR A 157 11.67 -2.80 0.10
N ASP A 158 11.84 -3.55 -1.00
CA ASP A 158 13.13 -4.09 -1.44
C ASP A 158 13.91 -3.20 -2.42
N VAL A 159 13.40 -2.00 -2.75
CA VAL A 159 14.04 -1.08 -3.72
C VAL A 159 14.35 0.27 -3.08
N ILE A 160 15.64 0.60 -2.99
CA ILE A 160 16.13 1.97 -2.70
C ILE A 160 16.65 2.64 -3.97
N GLN A 161 16.45 3.95 -4.09
CA GLN A 161 16.97 4.78 -5.17
C GLN A 161 17.82 5.91 -4.58
N PHE A 162 19.09 5.99 -4.99
CA PHE A 162 19.96 7.12 -4.65
C PHE A 162 19.65 8.30 -5.58
N ASN A 163 19.55 9.50 -5.00
CA ASN A 163 19.11 10.71 -5.70
C ASN A 163 20.26 11.64 -6.12
N PHE A 164 21.50 11.20 -5.94
CA PHE A 164 22.69 11.87 -6.46
C PHE A 164 22.77 11.75 -7.99
N CYS A 165 22.99 12.87 -8.67
CA CYS A 165 23.28 12.98 -10.11
C CYS A 165 22.33 12.22 -11.08
N GLN A 166 21.08 11.99 -10.68
CA GLN A 166 20.09 11.24 -11.47
C GLN A 166 19.75 11.87 -12.82
N SER A 167 19.78 13.20 -12.90
CA SER A 167 19.25 13.94 -14.04
C SER A 167 20.26 14.00 -15.18
N LYS A 168 19.75 13.86 -16.41
CA LYS A 168 20.55 14.15 -17.60
C LYS A 168 20.98 15.61 -17.58
N ASN A 169 22.22 15.87 -17.99
CA ASN A 169 22.73 17.23 -18.18
C ASN A 169 21.82 17.96 -19.20
N PRO A 170 21.15 19.08 -18.84
CA PRO A 170 20.15 19.72 -19.71
C PRO A 170 20.72 20.26 -21.04
N ARG A 171 22.04 20.47 -21.13
CA ARG A 171 22.70 20.95 -22.35
C ARG A 171 23.22 19.82 -23.24
N SER A 172 23.63 18.68 -22.68
CA SER A 172 24.26 17.58 -23.44
C SER A 172 23.40 16.33 -23.59
N GLY A 173 22.31 16.19 -22.83
CA GLY A 173 21.39 15.05 -22.85
C GLY A 173 21.98 13.72 -22.33
N LYS A 174 23.25 13.72 -21.91
CA LYS A 174 23.95 12.56 -21.33
C LYS A 174 23.49 12.33 -19.88
N ARG A 175 23.44 11.06 -19.46
CA ARG A 175 23.34 10.68 -18.04
C ARG A 175 24.73 10.81 -17.41
N PHE A 176 24.78 11.12 -16.12
CA PHE A 176 26.01 11.17 -15.34
C PHE A 176 26.73 9.82 -15.34
N LEU A 177 28.04 9.88 -15.63
CA LEU A 177 29.04 8.85 -15.38
C LEU A 177 30.34 9.57 -14.98
N GLU A 178 31.30 8.80 -14.49
CA GLU A 178 32.61 9.26 -14.04
C GLU A 178 33.31 10.15 -15.09
N GLY A 179 33.64 11.39 -14.70
CA GLY A 179 34.28 12.39 -15.55
C GLY A 179 33.42 13.57 -16.02
N ASP A 180 32.10 13.57 -15.84
CA ASP A 180 31.28 14.78 -16.13
C ASP A 180 31.45 15.83 -15.01
N PRO A 181 31.86 17.09 -15.33
CA PRO A 181 31.98 18.16 -14.34
C PRO A 181 30.62 18.65 -13.77
N TYR A 182 29.48 18.24 -14.35
CA TYR A 182 28.15 18.70 -13.95
C TYR A 182 27.26 17.56 -13.43
N CYS A 183 27.07 17.52 -12.11
CA CYS A 183 26.05 16.69 -11.47
C CYS A 183 24.71 17.44 -11.42
N HIS A 184 23.61 16.78 -11.77
CA HIS A 184 22.25 17.34 -11.69
C HIS A 184 21.31 16.39 -10.95
N THR A 185 20.51 16.93 -10.03
CA THR A 185 19.41 16.22 -9.37
C THR A 185 18.12 17.03 -9.44
N ASN A 186 16.97 16.34 -9.42
CA ASN A 186 15.65 16.97 -9.40
C ASN A 186 15.21 17.35 -7.98
N ASP A 187 15.86 16.79 -6.94
CA ASP A 187 15.66 17.17 -5.55
C ASP A 187 17.04 17.27 -4.85
N PRO A 188 17.56 18.49 -4.62
CA PRO A 188 18.85 18.70 -3.95
C PRO A 188 18.79 18.50 -2.42
N ARG A 189 17.70 17.96 -1.86
CA ARG A 189 17.47 17.79 -0.42
C ARG A 189 16.93 16.42 -0.01
N ALA A 190 16.47 15.58 -0.94
CA ALA A 190 16.19 14.17 -0.72
C ALA A 190 17.28 13.31 -1.39
N TYR A 191 18.10 12.59 -0.63
CA TYR A 191 19.31 11.91 -1.12
C TYR A 191 19.13 10.41 -1.38
N LEU A 192 18.13 9.81 -0.71
CA LEU A 192 17.69 8.43 -0.91
C LEU A 192 16.16 8.41 -0.88
N THR A 193 15.54 7.61 -1.75
CA THR A 193 14.10 7.34 -1.81
C THR A 193 13.85 5.84 -1.68
N TRP A 194 12.83 5.44 -0.90
CA TRP A 194 12.56 4.02 -0.57
C TRP A 194 11.07 3.75 -0.27
N GLY A 195 10.61 2.55 -0.64
CA GLY A 195 9.38 1.94 -0.14
C GLY A 195 8.06 2.55 -0.69
N PRO A 196 6.90 1.98 -0.29
CA PRO A 196 5.65 2.10 -1.07
C PRO A 196 5.01 3.49 -1.22
N ARG A 197 5.50 4.50 -0.51
CA ARG A 197 5.10 5.92 -0.64
C ARG A 197 6.27 6.85 -1.00
N GLY A 198 7.44 6.30 -1.35
CA GLY A 198 8.61 7.09 -1.76
C GLY A 198 9.31 7.84 -0.63
N ALA A 199 9.40 7.25 0.57
CA ALA A 199 10.00 7.87 1.75
C ALA A 199 11.42 8.39 1.46
N THR A 200 11.73 9.60 1.95
CA THR A 200 12.99 10.29 1.69
C THR A 200 13.95 10.33 2.89
N ALA A 201 15.25 10.25 2.62
CA ALA A 201 16.32 10.64 3.56
C ALA A 201 16.88 12.02 3.18
N GLY A 202 17.18 12.86 4.18
CA GLY A 202 17.52 14.27 3.98
C GLY A 202 16.48 15.19 4.62
N ALA A 203 15.96 16.17 3.88
CA ALA A 203 15.09 17.21 4.46
C ALA A 203 13.69 16.71 4.86
N GLY A 204 13.15 15.68 4.19
CA GLY A 204 11.90 15.03 4.62
C GLY A 204 12.07 14.12 5.84
N ALA A 205 13.26 13.52 5.98
CA ALA A 205 13.65 12.63 7.08
C ALA A 205 12.66 11.48 7.37
N GLU A 206 11.90 11.02 6.38
CA GLU A 206 10.94 9.92 6.51
C GLU A 206 11.66 8.58 6.71
N ILE A 207 12.69 8.29 5.91
CA ILE A 207 13.53 7.10 6.10
C ILE A 207 14.15 7.10 7.50
N GLN A 208 14.62 8.25 7.96
CA GLN A 208 15.28 8.42 9.25
C GLN A 208 14.30 8.25 10.43
N GLN A 209 13.04 8.70 10.27
CA GLN A 209 11.94 8.38 11.18
C GLN A 209 11.64 6.89 11.25
N ILE A 210 11.60 6.20 10.11
CA ILE A 210 11.28 4.76 10.05
C ILE A 210 12.41 3.93 10.68
N ILE A 211 13.68 4.28 10.42
CA ILE A 211 14.84 3.66 11.08
C ILE A 211 14.74 3.83 12.60
N PHE A 212 14.57 5.08 13.08
CA PHE A 212 14.46 5.36 14.50
C PHE A 212 13.28 4.63 15.16
N ALA A 213 12.10 4.66 14.54
CA ALA A 213 10.90 4.02 15.07
C ALA A 213 11.05 2.49 15.15
N THR A 214 11.66 1.86 14.14
CA THR A 214 11.84 0.41 14.14
C THR A 214 12.89 -0.04 15.14
N GLU A 215 14.06 0.59 15.16
CA GLU A 215 15.16 0.24 16.07
C GLU A 215 14.77 0.49 17.53
N ARG A 216 14.06 1.58 17.83
CA ARG A 216 13.52 1.84 19.18
C ARG A 216 12.52 0.78 19.64
N ALA A 217 11.75 0.20 18.72
CA ALA A 217 10.80 -0.87 19.02
C ALA A 217 11.43 -2.28 19.02
N ASN A 218 12.56 -2.46 18.33
CA ASN A 218 13.25 -3.74 18.13
C ASN A 218 14.79 -3.55 18.25
N PRO A 219 15.33 -3.30 19.46
CA PRO A 219 16.74 -2.98 19.61
C PRO A 219 17.66 -4.12 19.15
N GLY A 220 18.70 -3.76 18.39
CA GLY A 220 19.63 -4.68 17.73
C GLY A 220 19.20 -5.10 16.32
N LEU A 221 18.04 -4.66 15.81
CA LEU A 221 17.58 -5.00 14.45
C LEU A 221 18.56 -4.48 13.39
N LEU A 222 19.00 -3.23 13.51
CA LEU A 222 20.03 -2.66 12.63
C LEU A 222 21.32 -3.48 12.68
N GLN A 223 21.77 -3.92 13.87
CA GLN A 223 22.95 -4.77 13.97
C GLN A 223 22.77 -6.13 13.29
N SER A 224 21.57 -6.72 13.36
CA SER A 224 21.25 -8.01 12.75
C SER A 224 21.20 -7.99 11.20
N VAL A 225 20.96 -6.83 10.59
CA VAL A 225 20.82 -6.67 9.12
C VAL A 225 21.98 -5.89 8.50
N PHE A 226 22.35 -4.75 9.08
CA PHE A 226 23.37 -3.86 8.53
C PHE A 226 24.80 -4.26 8.93
N GLY A 227 24.98 -4.94 10.07
CA GLY A 227 26.24 -5.59 10.45
C GLY A 227 27.42 -4.61 10.58
N PRO A 228 28.33 -4.51 9.59
CA PRO A 228 29.35 -3.46 9.55
C PRO A 228 28.78 -2.03 9.38
N LEU A 229 27.62 -1.88 8.75
CA LEU A 229 27.02 -0.57 8.41
C LEU A 229 26.02 -0.07 9.48
N THR A 230 25.96 -0.71 10.66
CA THR A 230 25.02 -0.35 11.74
C THR A 230 25.22 1.08 12.23
N GLU A 231 26.47 1.48 12.46
CA GLU A 231 26.77 2.84 12.92
C GLU A 231 26.47 3.89 11.86
N ASP A 232 26.62 3.57 10.57
CA ASP A 232 26.18 4.46 9.49
C ASP A 232 24.66 4.67 9.53
N MET A 233 23.89 3.63 9.87
CA MET A 233 22.44 3.71 10.02
C MET A 233 22.02 4.47 11.29
N HIS A 234 22.72 4.30 12.42
CA HIS A 234 22.52 5.13 13.62
C HIS A 234 22.84 6.61 13.34
N ARG A 235 23.98 6.89 12.71
CA ARG A 235 24.42 8.24 12.32
C ARG A 235 23.47 8.87 11.30
N LEU A 236 22.91 8.10 10.36
CA LEU A 236 21.88 8.57 9.43
C LEU A 236 20.56 8.89 10.14
N ALA A 237 20.08 8.02 11.03
CA ALA A 237 18.81 8.19 11.73
C ALA A 237 18.78 9.43 12.64
N LEU A 238 19.87 9.67 13.39
CA LEU A 238 20.01 10.82 14.30
C LEU A 238 20.58 12.08 13.61
N GLY A 239 21.11 11.92 12.39
CA GLY A 239 21.78 12.97 11.64
C GLY A 239 20.85 14.07 11.12
N ASN A 240 21.36 15.30 11.11
CA ASN A 240 20.72 16.40 10.40
C ASN A 240 20.82 16.25 8.86
N ASN A 241 20.22 17.18 8.11
CA ASN A 241 20.19 17.13 6.64
C ASN A 241 21.59 17.21 5.98
N ASP A 242 22.59 17.80 6.63
CA ASP A 242 23.97 17.79 6.14
C ASP A 242 24.62 16.42 6.36
N ALA A 243 24.33 15.78 7.49
CA ALA A 243 24.84 14.45 7.78
C ALA A 243 24.23 13.37 6.90
N ALA A 244 22.92 13.43 6.64
CA ALA A 244 22.26 12.55 5.68
C ALA A 244 22.86 12.70 4.26
N PHE A 245 23.26 13.91 3.86
CA PHE A 245 23.97 14.12 2.59
C PHE A 245 25.35 13.45 2.59
N ASP A 246 26.19 13.74 3.61
CA ASP A 246 27.58 13.27 3.64
C ASP A 246 27.66 11.73 3.72
N ILE A 247 26.87 11.10 4.59
CA ILE A 247 26.83 9.64 4.80
C ILE A 247 26.27 8.89 3.58
N LEU A 248 25.17 9.38 2.99
CA LEU A 248 24.61 8.69 1.82
C LEU A 248 25.47 8.91 0.56
N CYS A 249 26.25 9.99 0.49
CA CYS A 249 27.16 10.23 -0.61
C CYS A 249 28.44 9.38 -0.53
N SER A 250 28.98 9.12 0.68
CA SER A 250 30.11 8.19 0.86
C SER A 250 29.71 6.76 0.46
N ILE A 251 28.56 6.29 0.96
CA ILE A 251 27.98 4.99 0.57
C ILE A 251 27.68 4.91 -0.94
N TRP A 252 27.26 6.01 -1.57
CA TRP A 252 26.89 6.03 -3.00
C TRP A 252 28.07 5.99 -3.96
N ILE A 253 29.19 6.66 -3.62
CA ILE A 253 30.32 6.80 -4.54
C ILE A 253 31.14 5.50 -4.62
N ASP A 254 31.30 4.77 -3.51
CA ASP A 254 31.88 3.43 -3.50
C ASP A 254 30.87 2.41 -4.09
N THR A 255 31.25 1.73 -5.17
CA THR A 255 30.35 0.78 -5.83
C THR A 255 30.15 -0.51 -5.01
N ALA A 256 31.14 -0.98 -4.26
CA ALA A 256 30.99 -2.17 -3.42
C ALA A 256 30.10 -1.87 -2.20
N GLN A 257 30.34 -0.74 -1.51
CA GLN A 257 29.53 -0.31 -0.37
C GLN A 257 28.08 -0.01 -0.80
N ARG A 258 27.87 0.62 -1.97
CA ARG A 258 26.52 0.90 -2.50
C ARG A 258 25.71 -0.36 -2.76
N GLU A 259 26.29 -1.39 -3.39
CA GLU A 259 25.54 -2.63 -3.67
C GLU A 259 25.36 -3.51 -2.42
N ASP A 260 26.31 -3.50 -1.46
CA ASP A 260 26.12 -4.15 -0.15
C ASP A 260 25.01 -3.46 0.67
N PHE A 261 25.00 -2.12 0.70
CA PHE A 261 23.97 -1.30 1.35
C PHE A 261 22.58 -1.53 0.75
N LYS A 262 22.44 -1.54 -0.60
CA LYS A 262 21.18 -1.89 -1.28
C LYS A 262 20.64 -3.25 -0.83
N ARG A 263 21.50 -4.28 -0.80
CA ARG A 263 21.09 -5.63 -0.42
C ARG A 263 20.61 -5.67 1.03
N ARG A 264 21.35 -5.04 1.96
CA ARG A 264 20.96 -4.90 3.38
C ARG A 264 19.66 -4.12 3.55
N PHE A 265 19.44 -3.06 2.76
CA PHE A 265 18.19 -2.30 2.81
C PHE A 265 17.00 -3.13 2.31
N ALA A 266 17.21 -4.01 1.34
CA ALA A 266 16.18 -4.98 0.91
C ALA A 266 15.92 -6.07 1.97
N GLU A 267 16.97 -6.57 2.62
CA GLU A 267 16.88 -7.50 3.77
C GLU A 267 16.17 -6.85 4.97
N TYR A 268 16.31 -5.53 5.15
CA TYR A 268 15.64 -4.72 6.16
C TYR A 268 14.16 -4.48 5.80
N GLY A 269 13.87 -4.00 4.59
CA GLY A 269 12.50 -3.77 4.13
C GLY A 269 11.65 -5.05 4.02
N ALA A 270 12.28 -6.21 3.90
CA ALA A 270 11.60 -7.51 3.95
C ALA A 270 11.04 -7.89 5.35
N ARG A 271 11.35 -7.13 6.40
CA ARG A 271 10.93 -7.39 7.79
C ARG A 271 9.54 -6.83 8.08
N GLU A 272 8.70 -7.60 8.78
CA GLU A 272 7.34 -7.16 9.12
C GLU A 272 7.33 -5.97 10.08
N GLU A 273 8.27 -5.94 11.03
CA GLU A 273 8.47 -4.86 11.99
C GLU A 273 8.85 -3.54 11.30
N VAL A 274 9.64 -3.60 10.23
CA VAL A 274 10.00 -2.44 9.39
C VAL A 274 8.78 -1.97 8.58
N GLN A 275 8.03 -2.89 7.97
CA GLN A 275 6.80 -2.57 7.22
C GLN A 275 5.67 -2.05 8.11
N ARG A 276 5.70 -2.40 9.40
CA ARG A 276 4.79 -1.89 10.44
C ARG A 276 5.18 -0.47 10.84
N ALA A 277 6.47 -0.23 11.11
CA ALA A 277 6.99 1.11 11.40
C ALA A 277 6.82 2.08 10.22
N TYR A 278 7.03 1.62 8.98
CA TYR A 278 6.77 2.40 7.76
C TYR A 278 5.34 2.93 7.72
N ARG A 279 4.34 2.05 7.88
CA ARG A 279 2.92 2.43 7.92
C ARG A 279 2.64 3.39 9.08
N GLN A 280 3.11 3.07 10.29
CA GLN A 280 2.93 3.93 11.47
C GLN A 280 3.50 5.35 11.30
N VAL A 281 4.66 5.50 10.63
CA VAL A 281 5.24 6.82 10.33
C VAL A 281 4.37 7.60 9.36
N TYR A 282 3.80 6.97 8.32
CA TYR A 282 2.90 7.65 7.39
C TYR A 282 1.52 7.97 8.00
N ASP A 283 0.96 7.07 8.80
CA ASP A 283 -0.34 7.27 9.45
C ASP A 283 -0.29 8.27 10.62
N ALA A 284 0.89 8.73 11.03
CA ALA A 284 1.08 9.62 12.16
C ALA A 284 0.47 11.02 11.96
N ALA A 285 0.00 11.63 13.06
CA ALA A 285 -0.58 12.96 13.08
C ALA A 285 0.41 14.11 12.72
N ASN A 286 1.72 13.84 12.74
CA ASN A 286 2.77 14.75 12.26
C ASN A 286 3.19 14.48 10.79
N ALA A 287 2.59 13.49 10.13
CA ALA A 287 2.88 13.04 8.77
C ALA A 287 1.60 13.00 7.90
N ASP A 288 1.47 12.04 6.97
CA ASP A 288 0.34 11.95 6.03
C ASP A 288 -1.00 11.77 6.73
N GLY A 289 -1.09 10.99 7.81
CA GLY A 289 -2.33 10.86 8.60
C GLY A 289 -2.85 12.21 9.09
N GLY A 290 -1.95 13.08 9.55
CA GLY A 290 -2.25 14.47 9.92
C GLY A 290 -2.64 15.39 8.76
N LYS A 291 -2.29 15.04 7.51
CA LYS A 291 -2.77 15.71 6.29
C LYS A 291 -4.16 15.19 5.90
N ILE A 292 -4.34 13.87 5.87
CA ILE A 292 -5.60 13.18 5.54
C ILE A 292 -6.73 13.59 6.49
N ALA A 293 -6.44 13.69 7.80
CA ALA A 293 -7.38 14.15 8.82
C ALA A 293 -8.04 15.50 8.49
N ARG A 294 -7.37 16.40 7.76
CA ARG A 294 -7.91 17.71 7.39
C ARG A 294 -8.95 17.63 6.26
N PHE A 295 -8.82 16.66 5.37
CA PHE A 295 -9.86 16.35 4.39
C PHE A 295 -11.11 15.78 5.08
N PHE A 296 -10.95 14.87 6.05
CA PHE A 296 -12.06 14.39 6.87
C PHE A 296 -12.72 15.51 7.68
N LYS A 297 -11.94 16.43 8.28
CA LYS A 297 -12.45 17.63 8.97
C LYS A 297 -13.27 18.53 8.01
N LEU A 298 -12.79 18.72 6.77
CA LEU A 298 -13.48 19.49 5.74
C LEU A 298 -14.79 18.82 5.32
N TYR A 299 -14.79 17.51 5.06
CA TYR A 299 -16.02 16.78 4.70
C TYR A 299 -17.01 16.73 5.87
N GLY A 300 -16.55 16.59 7.11
CA GLY A 300 -17.41 16.68 8.30
C GLY A 300 -18.12 18.03 8.42
N ALA A 301 -17.44 19.13 8.10
CA ALA A 301 -18.05 20.47 8.04
C ALA A 301 -19.04 20.62 6.87
N LEU A 302 -18.77 19.97 5.72
CA LEU A 302 -19.64 20.00 4.54
C LEU A 302 -20.82 19.01 4.61
N ARG A 303 -20.75 17.98 5.47
CA ARG A 303 -21.74 16.89 5.59
C ARG A 303 -23.20 17.35 5.72
N PRO A 304 -23.56 18.43 6.45
CA PRO A 304 -24.95 18.93 6.47
C PRO A 304 -25.46 19.40 5.11
N ILE A 305 -24.56 19.83 4.22
CA ILE A 305 -24.85 20.34 2.87
C ILE A 305 -24.85 19.19 1.85
N ILE A 306 -23.75 18.42 1.80
CA ILE A 306 -23.54 17.35 0.79
C ILE A 306 -24.20 16.02 1.18
N LYS A 307 -24.70 15.90 2.42
CA LYS A 307 -25.50 14.76 2.95
C LYS A 307 -24.81 13.39 2.90
N ARG A 308 -23.47 13.36 2.88
CA ARG A 308 -22.64 12.15 2.85
C ARG A 308 -21.33 12.34 3.61
N ASP A 309 -20.74 11.23 4.04
CA ASP A 309 -19.32 11.14 4.39
C ASP A 309 -18.46 10.99 3.11
N PRO A 310 -17.11 11.08 3.19
CA PRO A 310 -16.21 10.74 2.08
C PRO A 310 -16.52 9.37 1.48
N THR A 311 -16.27 9.19 0.18
CA THR A 311 -16.34 7.87 -0.48
C THR A 311 -15.00 7.11 -0.39
N GLU A 312 -14.95 5.85 -0.84
CA GLU A 312 -13.68 5.13 -1.00
C GLU A 312 -12.74 5.82 -2.02
N ILE A 313 -13.29 6.49 -3.03
CA ILE A 313 -12.50 7.23 -4.04
C ILE A 313 -12.07 8.61 -3.49
N ASP A 314 -12.88 9.26 -2.64
CA ASP A 314 -12.46 10.42 -1.86
C ASP A 314 -11.29 10.08 -0.93
N LEU A 315 -11.37 8.95 -0.20
CA LEU A 315 -10.28 8.44 0.64
C LEU A 315 -8.98 8.26 -0.16
N ALA A 316 -9.05 7.59 -1.31
CA ALA A 316 -7.87 7.34 -2.14
C ALA A 316 -7.28 8.63 -2.72
N PHE A 317 -8.14 9.57 -3.10
CA PHE A 317 -7.72 10.93 -3.43
C PHE A 317 -7.02 11.59 -2.23
N PHE A 318 -7.57 11.54 -1.01
CA PHE A 318 -6.92 12.16 0.16
C PHE A 318 -5.53 11.60 0.46
N ILE A 319 -5.30 10.29 0.27
CA ILE A 319 -3.98 9.66 0.43
C ILE A 319 -3.01 10.14 -0.66
N ASP A 320 -3.39 10.05 -1.93
CA ASP A 320 -2.60 10.58 -3.06
C ASP A 320 -2.23 12.07 -2.87
N ARG A 321 -3.20 12.86 -2.42
CA ARG A 321 -3.04 14.29 -2.15
C ARG A 321 -2.18 14.56 -0.92
N ALA A 322 -2.17 13.68 0.08
CA ALA A 322 -1.26 13.77 1.24
C ALA A 322 0.19 13.50 0.84
N THR A 323 0.42 12.44 0.06
CA THR A 323 1.78 12.00 -0.31
C THR A 323 2.41 12.88 -1.40
N HIS A 324 1.65 13.37 -2.38
CA HIS A 324 2.22 14.10 -3.54
C HIS A 324 1.55 15.44 -3.90
N GLY A 325 0.66 15.96 -3.05
CA GLY A 325 -0.16 17.13 -3.38
C GLY A 325 -0.20 18.20 -2.30
N SER A 326 -0.84 19.31 -2.65
CA SER A 326 -1.32 20.29 -1.68
C SER A 326 -2.55 19.72 -0.96
N VAL A 327 -2.64 19.96 0.35
CA VAL A 327 -3.71 19.49 1.25
C VAL A 327 -4.36 20.67 1.96
N PRO A 328 -5.52 20.51 2.62
CA PRO A 328 -6.16 21.62 3.31
C PRO A 328 -5.24 22.28 4.36
N PRO A 329 -5.31 23.61 4.51
CA PRO A 329 -4.62 24.33 5.58
C PRO A 329 -5.10 23.88 6.98
N GLY A 330 -4.36 24.26 8.03
CA GLY A 330 -4.67 23.85 9.42
C GLY A 330 -5.99 24.46 9.93
N ASP A 331 -6.16 25.76 9.69
CA ASP A 331 -7.48 26.37 9.62
C ASP A 331 -8.07 26.07 8.24
N ILE A 332 -9.27 25.49 8.21
CA ILE A 332 -9.99 25.12 6.98
C ILE A 332 -11.13 26.08 6.64
N SER A 333 -11.40 27.10 7.47
CA SER A 333 -12.65 27.87 7.44
C SER A 333 -12.94 28.47 6.06
N GLN A 334 -11.97 29.19 5.47
CA GLN A 334 -12.09 29.76 4.12
C GLN A 334 -12.32 28.69 3.01
N LEU A 335 -11.86 27.45 3.22
CA LEU A 335 -12.09 26.35 2.29
C LEU A 335 -13.48 25.73 2.50
N VAL A 336 -13.98 25.67 3.73
CA VAL A 336 -15.38 25.31 4.03
C VAL A 336 -16.34 26.30 3.38
N ASP A 337 -16.12 27.61 3.51
CA ASP A 337 -16.97 28.66 2.92
C ASP A 337 -17.05 28.55 1.39
N ARG A 338 -15.88 28.38 0.74
CA ARG A 338 -15.76 28.20 -0.71
C ARG A 338 -16.42 26.90 -1.19
N MET A 339 -16.17 25.78 -0.51
CA MET A 339 -16.77 24.49 -0.86
C MET A 339 -18.29 24.47 -0.59
N THR A 340 -18.76 25.18 0.43
CA THR A 340 -20.19 25.41 0.70
C THR A 340 -20.82 26.17 -0.45
N SER A 341 -20.21 27.29 -0.86
CA SER A 341 -20.69 28.11 -1.99
C SER A 341 -20.67 27.35 -3.32
N PHE A 342 -19.71 26.45 -3.52
CA PHE A 342 -19.70 25.53 -4.67
C PHE A 342 -20.83 24.49 -4.60
N ALA A 343 -21.06 23.87 -3.44
CA ALA A 343 -22.05 22.81 -3.28
C ALA A 343 -23.51 23.33 -3.31
N THR A 344 -23.74 24.62 -3.03
CA THR A 344 -25.08 25.25 -3.04
C THR A 344 -25.35 26.11 -4.27
N ARG A 345 -24.40 26.28 -5.20
CA ARG A 345 -24.56 27.07 -6.44
C ARG A 345 -25.68 26.56 -7.37
N THR A 346 -26.09 25.31 -7.20
CA THR A 346 -27.08 24.59 -8.01
C THR A 346 -28.13 23.94 -7.12
N ARG A 347 -29.33 23.67 -7.67
CA ARG A 347 -30.36 22.89 -6.97
C ARG A 347 -29.96 21.43 -6.77
N ASN A 348 -29.15 20.90 -7.68
CA ASN A 348 -28.55 19.57 -7.56
C ASN A 348 -27.28 19.68 -6.72
N LEU A 349 -27.08 18.73 -5.81
CA LEU A 349 -25.80 18.56 -5.10
C LEU A 349 -24.73 18.09 -6.11
N PRO A 350 -23.47 18.54 -5.96
CA PRO A 350 -22.38 18.09 -6.83
C PRO A 350 -22.06 16.61 -6.60
N SER A 351 -21.64 15.93 -7.66
CA SER A 351 -21.18 14.54 -7.58
C SER A 351 -19.89 14.42 -6.73
N PRO A 352 -19.52 13.22 -6.26
CA PRO A 352 -18.25 13.00 -5.55
C PRO A 352 -17.02 13.41 -6.38
N GLY A 353 -17.00 13.08 -7.67
CA GLY A 353 -15.97 13.51 -8.60
C GLY A 353 -16.00 15.02 -8.87
N GLU A 354 -17.16 15.68 -8.93
CA GLU A 354 -17.21 17.14 -9.01
C GLU A 354 -16.56 17.82 -7.80
N LEU A 355 -16.82 17.30 -6.59
CA LEU A 355 -16.19 17.78 -5.35
C LEU A 355 -14.66 17.57 -5.38
N ARG A 356 -14.19 16.38 -5.78
CA ARG A 356 -12.74 16.11 -5.94
C ARG A 356 -12.09 17.00 -7.00
N LYS A 357 -12.76 17.22 -8.13
CA LYS A 357 -12.30 18.11 -9.21
C LYS A 357 -12.19 19.55 -8.74
N GLN A 358 -13.15 20.02 -7.93
CA GLN A 358 -13.09 21.37 -7.38
C GLN A 358 -11.99 21.53 -6.33
N LEU A 359 -11.76 20.51 -5.49
CA LEU A 359 -10.65 20.48 -4.53
C LEU A 359 -9.29 20.44 -5.22
N ALA A 360 -9.12 19.62 -6.26
CA ALA A 360 -7.88 19.54 -7.04
C ALA A 360 -7.52 20.91 -7.68
N ALA A 361 -8.51 21.65 -8.17
CA ALA A 361 -8.34 22.98 -8.74
C ALA A 361 -8.03 24.08 -7.70
N TRP A 362 -8.51 23.94 -6.46
CA TRP A 362 -8.28 24.92 -5.38
C TRP A 362 -7.09 24.61 -4.47
N LEU A 363 -6.59 23.37 -4.52
CA LEU A 363 -5.34 22.94 -3.94
C LEU A 363 -4.37 22.61 -5.09
N PRO A 364 -3.89 23.57 -5.90
CA PRO A 364 -2.90 23.28 -6.93
C PRO A 364 -1.59 22.80 -6.31
N THR A 365 -0.86 21.91 -6.98
CA THR A 365 0.59 21.77 -6.79
C THR A 365 1.30 22.35 -7.99
N HIS A 366 2.35 23.13 -7.74
CA HIS A 366 3.12 23.83 -8.76
C HIS A 366 4.27 22.97 -9.33
N HIS A 367 4.55 21.82 -8.72
CA HIS A 367 5.56 20.88 -9.16
C HIS A 367 4.93 19.71 -9.91
N LYS A 368 5.62 19.21 -10.96
CA LYS A 368 5.17 18.08 -11.80
C LYS A 368 3.73 18.23 -12.37
N TYR A 369 3.37 19.40 -12.91
CA TYR A 369 1.99 19.69 -13.38
C TYR A 369 1.34 18.58 -14.24
N ASN A 370 2.03 18.06 -15.27
CA ASN A 370 1.51 16.98 -16.12
C ASN A 370 1.25 15.67 -15.34
N ASP A 371 2.07 15.39 -14.33
CA ASP A 371 1.94 14.23 -13.46
C ASP A 371 0.71 14.38 -12.54
N ARG A 372 0.49 15.59 -12.02
CA ARG A 372 -0.70 15.94 -11.24
C ARG A 372 -1.97 15.76 -12.05
N LEU A 373 -2.00 16.24 -13.30
CA LEU A 373 -3.13 16.00 -14.23
C LEU A 373 -3.39 14.50 -14.47
N ALA A 374 -2.33 13.70 -14.59
CA ALA A 374 -2.45 12.25 -14.76
C ALA A 374 -3.01 11.56 -13.51
N ARG A 375 -2.53 11.94 -12.32
CA ARG A 375 -3.01 11.41 -11.03
C ARG A 375 -4.44 11.86 -10.71
N ASP A 376 -4.78 13.14 -10.84
CA ASP A 376 -6.14 13.64 -10.56
C ASP A 376 -7.20 12.95 -11.43
N ALA A 377 -6.88 12.65 -12.71
CA ALA A 377 -7.80 11.94 -13.61
C ALA A 377 -8.25 10.56 -13.08
N ILE A 378 -7.40 9.85 -12.33
CA ILE A 378 -7.69 8.50 -11.80
C ILE A 378 -8.89 8.53 -10.86
N PHE A 379 -9.00 9.57 -10.03
CA PHE A 379 -10.08 9.76 -9.05
C PHE A 379 -11.31 10.43 -9.65
N LEU A 380 -11.28 10.76 -10.95
CA LEU A 380 -12.30 11.56 -11.63
C LEU A 380 -12.93 10.84 -12.83
N ILE A 381 -12.29 9.82 -13.39
CA ILE A 381 -12.77 9.13 -14.59
C ILE A 381 -13.86 8.08 -14.31
N ASP A 382 -13.98 7.64 -13.06
CA ASP A 382 -15.02 6.71 -12.61
C ASP A 382 -16.39 7.39 -12.38
N ASP A 383 -16.44 8.73 -12.40
CA ASP A 383 -17.64 9.52 -12.18
C ASP A 383 -18.23 10.00 -13.53
N PRO A 384 -19.46 9.62 -13.90
CA PRO A 384 -20.05 9.97 -15.20
C PRO A 384 -20.43 11.45 -15.33
N ASP A 385 -20.64 12.17 -14.23
CA ASP A 385 -20.96 13.60 -14.25
C ASP A 385 -19.68 14.45 -14.49
N VAL A 386 -18.50 13.86 -14.32
CA VAL A 386 -17.22 14.56 -14.47
C VAL A 386 -16.73 14.57 -15.92
N ILE A 387 -17.01 15.68 -16.60
CA ILE A 387 -16.33 16.02 -17.86
C ILE A 387 -14.84 16.29 -17.59
N LEU A 388 -13.98 15.30 -17.85
CA LEU A 388 -12.53 15.45 -17.92
C LEU A 388 -12.09 16.10 -19.24
N SER A 389 -11.18 17.08 -19.14
CA SER A 389 -10.55 17.72 -20.30
C SER A 389 -9.51 16.83 -20.98
N ASP A 390 -9.24 17.08 -22.26
CA ASP A 390 -8.29 16.29 -23.04
C ASP A 390 -6.88 16.26 -22.44
N ALA A 391 -6.48 17.32 -21.73
CA ALA A 391 -5.20 17.37 -21.02
C ALA A 391 -5.14 16.27 -19.93
N HIS A 392 -6.16 16.16 -19.08
CA HIS A 392 -6.28 15.07 -18.11
C HIS A 392 -6.29 13.72 -18.83
N ARG A 393 -7.16 13.53 -19.84
CA ARG A 393 -7.30 12.25 -20.55
C ARG A 393 -5.99 11.78 -21.21
N ARG A 394 -5.24 12.68 -21.86
CA ARG A 394 -3.93 12.36 -22.47
C ARG A 394 -2.86 12.04 -21.43
N MET A 395 -2.73 12.86 -20.38
CA MET A 395 -1.70 12.63 -19.35
C MET A 395 -1.98 11.34 -18.56
N TRP A 396 -3.26 11.08 -18.25
CA TRP A 396 -3.74 9.83 -17.66
C TRP A 396 -3.35 8.60 -18.50
N GLN A 397 -3.70 8.60 -19.79
CA GLN A 397 -3.34 7.52 -20.73
C GLN A 397 -1.82 7.31 -20.86
N GLN A 398 -1.03 8.39 -20.83
CA GLN A 398 0.42 8.35 -20.95
C GLN A 398 1.13 7.87 -19.67
N ARG A 399 0.60 8.16 -18.46
CA ARG A 399 1.22 7.73 -17.20
C ARG A 399 0.93 6.27 -16.88
N SER A 400 -0.34 5.87 -16.89
CA SER A 400 -0.76 4.53 -16.44
C SER A 400 -2.13 4.13 -16.96
N GLY A 401 -3.06 5.08 -17.05
CA GLY A 401 -4.46 4.87 -17.42
C GLY A 401 -5.24 3.95 -16.49
N LEU A 402 -4.81 3.85 -15.22
CA LEU A 402 -5.53 3.14 -14.16
C LEU A 402 -6.70 3.99 -13.64
N LYS A 403 -7.71 3.34 -13.07
CA LYS A 403 -8.85 3.97 -12.40
C LYS A 403 -8.84 3.64 -10.90
N ALA A 404 -9.67 4.32 -10.11
CA ALA A 404 -9.89 3.90 -8.72
C ALA A 404 -10.73 2.61 -8.67
N SER A 405 -11.68 2.45 -9.60
CA SER A 405 -12.51 1.24 -9.74
C SER A 405 -11.74 -0.04 -10.10
N ASP A 406 -10.55 0.06 -10.70
CA ASP A 406 -9.66 -1.09 -10.94
C ASP A 406 -9.21 -1.73 -9.60
N PHE A 407 -9.11 -0.92 -8.54
CA PHE A 407 -8.79 -1.31 -7.16
C PHE A 407 -10.09 -1.52 -6.34
N GLY A 408 -11.20 -1.79 -7.04
CA GLY A 408 -12.53 -2.01 -6.46
C GLY A 408 -13.14 -0.79 -5.77
N LEU A 409 -12.47 0.37 -5.75
CA LEU A 409 -12.91 1.57 -5.03
C LEU A 409 -14.20 2.12 -5.67
N SER A 410 -15.11 2.65 -4.85
CA SER A 410 -16.42 3.10 -5.33
C SER A 410 -16.89 4.38 -4.64
N ASP A 411 -17.56 5.24 -5.42
CA ASP A 411 -18.29 6.39 -4.91
C ASP A 411 -19.63 6.04 -4.22
N GLN A 412 -20.09 4.79 -4.32
CA GLN A 412 -21.31 4.32 -3.66
C GLN A 412 -21.08 3.81 -2.22
N ARG A 413 -19.81 3.63 -1.80
CA ARG A 413 -19.44 3.22 -0.44
C ARG A 413 -18.73 4.36 0.28
N GLN A 414 -19.15 4.63 1.51
CA GLN A 414 -18.68 5.75 2.32
C GLN A 414 -17.70 5.30 3.41
N VAL A 415 -16.75 6.17 3.74
CA VAL A 415 -15.71 5.97 4.74
C VAL A 415 -15.85 7.09 5.78
N ALA A 416 -16.25 6.74 7.00
CA ALA A 416 -16.54 7.72 8.05
C ALA A 416 -15.28 8.32 8.72
N SER A 417 -14.14 7.62 8.69
CA SER A 417 -12.90 8.05 9.35
C SER A 417 -11.64 7.44 8.71
N TYR A 418 -10.48 8.00 9.04
CA TYR A 418 -9.15 7.42 8.78
C TYR A 418 -8.44 7.17 10.11
N PRO A 419 -7.74 6.05 10.30
CA PRO A 419 -6.95 5.80 11.50
C PRO A 419 -5.70 6.69 11.51
N VAL A 420 -5.67 7.70 12.39
CA VAL A 420 -4.51 8.58 12.56
C VAL A 420 -3.71 8.11 13.78
N ALA A 421 -2.45 7.72 13.55
CA ALA A 421 -1.54 7.33 14.62
C ALA A 421 -1.01 8.55 15.40
N ALA A 422 -0.52 8.31 16.62
CA ALA A 422 0.16 9.34 17.40
C ALA A 422 1.41 9.88 16.66
N PRO A 423 1.86 11.13 16.94
CA PRO A 423 3.12 11.64 16.41
C PRO A 423 4.29 10.69 16.69
N THR A 424 5.19 10.55 15.72
CA THR A 424 6.35 9.64 15.78
C THR A 424 7.31 9.92 16.95
N GLY A 425 7.30 11.14 17.51
CA GLY A 425 8.19 11.57 18.58
C GLY A 425 9.60 11.94 18.09
N TYR A 426 9.91 11.67 16.82
CA TYR A 426 11.17 12.01 16.18
C TYR A 426 11.34 13.53 16.00
N GLU A 427 10.24 14.29 16.00
CA GLU A 427 10.26 15.76 16.01
C GLU A 427 10.84 16.36 17.30
N LYS A 428 10.99 15.55 18.37
CA LYS A 428 11.50 15.97 19.69
C LYS A 428 12.98 15.62 19.90
N ILE A 429 13.62 14.98 18.91
CA ILE A 429 15.03 14.57 18.98
C ILE A 429 15.89 15.71 18.44
N GLU A 430 16.92 16.09 19.19
CA GLU A 430 17.94 17.01 18.70
C GLU A 430 18.80 16.31 17.63
N LYS A 431 18.81 16.87 16.41
CA LYS A 431 19.49 16.29 15.25
C LYS A 431 20.83 16.99 15.03
N PHE A 432 21.92 16.27 15.28
CA PHE A 432 23.27 16.81 15.24
C PHE A 432 24.03 16.37 13.97
N TYR A 433 25.26 16.87 13.80
CA TYR A 433 26.11 16.52 12.66
C TYR A 433 26.92 15.25 13.00
N THR A 434 26.41 14.10 12.55
CA THR A 434 26.89 12.74 12.86
C THR A 434 27.98 12.21 11.90
N VAL A 435 28.65 13.11 11.19
CA VAL A 435 29.53 12.78 10.04
C VAL A 435 30.96 12.50 10.46
N LEU A 436 31.55 11.44 9.93
CA LEU A 436 32.96 11.12 10.15
C LEU A 436 33.86 11.89 9.15
N PRO A 437 35.13 12.18 9.48
CA PRO A 437 36.02 12.92 8.59
C PRO A 437 36.19 12.28 7.20
N GLU A 438 36.08 10.96 7.12
CA GLU A 438 36.08 10.12 5.92
C GLU A 438 34.85 10.34 5.05
N ASP A 439 33.62 10.27 5.58
CA ASP A 439 32.39 10.58 4.84
C ASP A 439 32.50 11.95 4.14
N LYS A 440 32.98 12.93 4.91
CA LYS A 440 33.16 14.30 4.45
C LYS A 440 34.19 14.43 3.32
N ARG A 441 35.22 13.59 3.30
CA ARG A 441 36.24 13.53 2.25
C ARG A 441 35.82 12.70 1.03
N ALA A 442 34.98 11.68 1.21
CA ALA A 442 34.56 10.77 0.15
C ALA A 442 33.65 11.45 -0.89
N CYS A 443 32.69 12.28 -0.46
CA CYS A 443 31.72 12.87 -1.37
C CYS A 443 32.34 13.96 -2.31
N PRO A 444 32.33 13.79 -3.65
CA PRO A 444 33.03 14.69 -4.57
C PRO A 444 32.48 16.12 -4.62
N SER A 445 33.35 17.08 -4.94
CA SER A 445 33.03 18.51 -5.03
C SER A 445 31.95 18.84 -6.06
N THR A 446 31.84 18.09 -7.16
CA THR A 446 30.79 18.22 -8.18
C THR A 446 29.41 17.85 -7.62
N VAL A 447 29.32 16.78 -6.83
CA VAL A 447 28.09 16.35 -6.13
C VAL A 447 27.71 17.35 -5.04
N ARG A 448 28.69 17.86 -4.29
CA ARG A 448 28.50 18.92 -3.28
C ARG A 448 27.98 20.23 -3.88
N SER A 449 28.47 20.61 -5.06
CA SER A 449 27.98 21.78 -5.80
C SER A 449 26.53 21.64 -6.24
N ALA A 450 26.10 20.45 -6.66
CA ALA A 450 24.72 20.18 -7.08
C ALA A 450 23.67 20.31 -5.95
N ARG A 451 24.12 20.49 -4.70
CA ARG A 451 23.27 20.77 -3.53
C ARG A 451 23.01 22.27 -3.30
N ARG A 452 23.60 23.15 -4.11
CA ARG A 452 23.39 24.60 -4.09
C ARG A 452 22.38 24.98 -5.21
N PRO A 453 21.38 25.83 -4.92
CA PRO A 453 20.40 26.28 -5.92
C PRO A 453 21.01 27.27 -6.91
#